data_AF-A0A1Q7LDY0-F1
#
_entry.id   AF-A0A1Q7LDY0-F1
#
_cell.length_a   1.000
_cell.length_b   1.000
_cell.length_c   1.000
_cell.angle_alpha   90.00
_cell.angle_beta   90.00
_cell.angle_gamma   90.00
#
_symmetry.space_group_name_H-M   'P 1'
#
loop_
_entity.id
_entity.type
_entity.pdbx_description
1 polymer ?
#
loop_
_entity_poly.entity_id
_entity_poly.type
_entity_poly.pdbx_seq_one_letter_code
_entity_poly.pdbx_strand_id
1 'polypeptide(L)'
;MAASADWAVLGACLALAVAVVLFVFYIQPDASDLAPHRTKLDQLLERRDTIYDNLRDLRFEYRSGKYSEGDFEAMKTALENEAALVLSEIDQVTESQVRRPRGVRPADRSS
;
A
#
# COMPACT_ATOMS: atom_id res chain seq x y z
N MET A 1 -1.99 23.26 48.13
CA MET A 1 -2.48 23.63 46.79
C MET A 1 -1.63 23.02 45.66
N ALA A 2 -0.32 22.80 45.86
CA ALA A 2 0.55 22.09 44.90
C ALA A 2 0.16 20.60 44.72
N ALA A 3 0.01 19.84 45.81
CA ALA A 3 -0.28 18.40 45.73
C ALA A 3 -1.52 18.06 44.87
N SER A 4 -2.62 18.80 45.01
CA SER A 4 -3.84 18.58 44.20
C SER A 4 -3.63 18.83 42.71
N ALA A 5 -2.74 19.76 42.35
CA ALA A 5 -2.39 20.02 40.95
C ALA A 5 -1.49 18.92 40.40
N ASP A 6 -0.56 18.41 41.19
CA ASP A 6 0.33 17.30 40.79
C ASP A 6 -0.45 16.02 40.46
N TRP A 7 -1.45 15.67 41.29
CA TRP A 7 -2.34 14.54 41.02
C TRP A 7 -3.22 14.75 39.78
N ALA A 8 -3.66 15.98 39.53
CA ALA A 8 -4.43 16.31 38.33
C ALA A 8 -3.57 16.19 37.05
N VAL A 9 -2.31 16.66 37.10
CA VAL A 9 -1.37 16.54 35.99
C VAL A 9 -1.00 15.08 35.72
N LEU A 10 -0.74 14.29 36.76
CA LEU A 10 -0.47 12.86 36.64
C LEU A 10 -1.68 12.11 36.06
N GLY A 11 -2.89 12.43 36.52
CA GLY A 11 -4.13 11.86 35.98
C GLY A 11 -4.35 12.21 34.51
N ALA A 12 -4.14 13.46 34.12
CA ALA A 12 -4.26 13.91 32.73
C ALA A 12 -3.19 13.25 31.83
N CYS A 13 -1.95 13.12 32.31
CA CYS A 13 -0.87 12.49 31.58
C CYS A 13 -1.14 10.99 31.38
N LEU A 14 -1.62 10.30 32.42
CA LEU A 14 -2.02 8.89 32.34
C LEU A 14 -3.22 8.71 31.39
N ALA A 15 -4.23 9.57 31.48
CA ALA A 15 -5.40 9.53 30.59
C ALA A 15 -5.01 9.74 29.12
N LEU A 16 -4.10 10.69 28.85
CA LEU A 16 -3.58 10.94 27.50
C LEU A 16 -2.74 9.76 27.00
N ALA A 17 -1.86 9.19 27.85
CA ALA A 17 -1.10 8.00 27.50
C ALA A 17 -2.01 6.82 27.18
N VAL A 18 -3.05 6.57 27.99
CA VAL A 18 -4.05 5.53 27.73
C VAL A 18 -4.83 5.83 26.46
N ALA A 19 -5.22 7.08 26.21
CA ALA A 19 -5.91 7.46 24.98
C ALA A 19 -5.03 7.27 23.72
N VAL A 20 -3.74 7.58 23.79
CA VAL A 20 -2.78 7.34 22.70
C VAL A 20 -2.56 5.85 22.50
N VAL A 21 -2.37 5.08 23.57
CA VAL A 21 -2.26 3.62 23.52
C VAL A 21 -3.51 3.03 22.89
N LEU A 22 -4.70 3.40 23.38
CA LEU A 22 -5.97 2.97 22.79
C LEU A 22 -6.07 3.42 21.33
N PHE A 23 -5.73 4.66 20.98
CA PHE A 23 -5.74 5.14 19.60
C PHE A 23 -4.81 4.32 18.68
N VAL A 24 -3.60 4.00 19.13
CA VAL A 24 -2.63 3.15 18.42
C VAL A 24 -3.10 1.70 18.34
N PHE A 25 -3.83 1.19 19.34
CA PHE A 25 -4.39 -0.16 19.32
C PHE A 25 -5.77 -0.25 18.62
N TYR A 26 -6.51 0.87 18.49
CA TYR A 26 -7.79 0.98 17.76
C TYR A 26 -7.58 1.30 16.29
N ILE A 27 -6.55 2.07 15.96
CA ILE A 27 -5.84 1.98 14.68
C ILE A 27 -5.02 0.69 14.73
N GLN A 28 -5.69 -0.46 14.76
CA GLN A 28 -5.01 -1.65 14.31
C GLN A 28 -4.55 -1.33 12.87
N PRO A 29 -3.25 -1.48 12.52
CA PRO A 29 -2.97 -1.86 11.15
C PRO A 29 -3.72 -3.18 11.02
N ASP A 30 -4.85 -3.17 10.30
CA ASP A 30 -5.66 -4.36 10.10
C ASP A 30 -4.65 -5.50 9.83
N ALA A 31 -4.67 -6.59 10.60
CA ALA A 31 -3.89 -7.77 10.19
C ALA A 31 -4.36 -8.26 8.80
N SER A 32 -5.52 -7.77 8.34
CA SER A 32 -6.01 -7.78 6.96
C SER A 32 -5.28 -6.84 5.98
N ASP A 33 -4.69 -5.74 6.44
CA ASP A 33 -3.73 -4.91 5.69
C ASP A 33 -2.33 -5.55 5.61
N LEU A 34 -2.10 -6.65 6.33
CA LEU A 34 -0.92 -7.50 6.16
C LEU A 34 -1.28 -8.84 5.50
N ALA A 35 -2.54 -9.04 5.14
CA ALA A 35 -3.00 -10.25 4.48
C ALA A 35 -2.40 -10.37 3.07
N PRO A 36 -2.42 -11.58 2.47
CA PRO A 36 -1.84 -11.88 1.15
C PRO A 36 -2.21 -10.92 0.00
N HIS A 37 -3.20 -10.06 0.18
CA HIS A 37 -3.66 -9.07 -0.81
C HIS A 37 -2.77 -7.82 -0.85
N ARG A 38 -2.20 -7.35 0.28
CA ARG A 38 -1.12 -6.35 0.21
C ARG A 38 0.12 -6.96 -0.41
N THR A 39 0.47 -8.19 -0.05
CA THR A 39 1.58 -8.91 -0.71
C THR A 39 1.36 -9.05 -2.22
N LYS A 40 0.15 -9.39 -2.67
CA LYS A 40 -0.18 -9.45 -4.11
C LYS A 40 -0.12 -8.08 -4.77
N LEU A 41 -0.68 -7.05 -4.15
CA LEU A 41 -0.63 -5.68 -4.67
C LEU A 41 0.83 -5.18 -4.75
N ASP A 42 1.62 -5.41 -3.71
CA ASP A 42 3.03 -5.06 -3.64
C ASP A 42 3.84 -5.80 -4.71
N GLN A 43 3.59 -7.10 -4.92
CA GLN A 43 4.20 -7.87 -6.02
C GLN A 43 3.85 -7.29 -7.39
N LEU A 44 2.61 -6.85 -7.60
CA LEU A 44 2.21 -6.22 -8.85
C LEU A 44 2.85 -4.85 -9.05
N LEU A 45 2.99 -4.06 -7.97
CA LEU A 45 3.68 -2.77 -7.99
C LEU A 45 5.17 -2.95 -8.27
N GLU A 46 5.83 -3.92 -7.65
CA GLU A 46 7.22 -4.27 -7.89
C GLU A 46 7.44 -4.72 -9.35
N ARG A 47 6.52 -5.54 -9.87
CA ARG A 47 6.55 -5.96 -11.29
C ARG A 47 6.39 -4.77 -12.23
N ARG A 48 5.48 -3.84 -11.93
CA ARG A 48 5.30 -2.60 -12.70
C ARG A 48 6.58 -1.77 -12.72
N ASP A 49 7.21 -1.60 -11.56
CA ASP A 49 8.44 -0.81 -11.43
C ASP A 49 9.59 -1.45 -12.23
N THR A 50 9.70 -2.78 -12.19
CA THR A 50 10.64 -3.54 -13.01
C THR A 50 10.42 -3.29 -14.52
N ILE A 51 9.17 -3.32 -15.00
CA ILE A 51 8.86 -3.06 -16.41
C ILE A 51 9.22 -1.62 -16.80
N TYR A 52 8.94 -0.64 -15.95
CA TYR A 52 9.31 0.76 -16.21
C TYR A 52 10.83 0.97 -16.23
N ASP A 53 11.56 0.32 -15.32
CA ASP A 53 13.02 0.36 -15.33
C ASP A 53 13.59 -0.28 -16.61
N ASN A 54 13.04 -1.42 -17.05
CA ASN A 54 13.43 -2.05 -18.31
C ASN A 54 13.12 -1.15 -19.51
N LEU A 55 11.98 -0.45 -19.52
CA LEU A 55 11.63 0.49 -20.58
C LEU A 55 12.59 1.68 -20.63
N ARG A 56 13.00 2.18 -19.45
CA ARG A 56 14.01 3.23 -19.34
C ARG A 56 15.33 2.75 -19.90
N ASP A 57 15.78 1.57 -19.47
CA ASP A 57 17.07 0.99 -19.90
C ASP A 57 17.08 0.73 -21.41
N LEU A 58 16.01 0.16 -21.96
CA LEU A 58 15.83 -0.06 -23.39
C LEU A 58 15.97 1.23 -24.20
N ARG A 59 15.42 2.36 -23.72
CA ARG A 59 15.58 3.67 -24.36
C ARG A 59 17.02 4.19 -24.28
N PHE A 60 17.75 3.88 -23.22
CA PHE A 60 19.17 4.20 -23.11
C PHE A 60 20.01 3.35 -24.07
N GLU A 61 19.77 2.05 -24.14
CA GLU A 61 20.47 1.13 -25.03
C GLU A 61 20.20 1.44 -26.52
N TYR A 62 18.98 1.85 -26.85
CA TYR A 62 18.67 2.33 -28.20
C TYR A 62 19.44 3.61 -28.53
N ARG A 63 19.47 4.58 -27.60
CA ARG A 63 20.20 5.84 -27.79
C ARG A 63 21.72 5.64 -27.88
N SER A 64 22.26 4.60 -27.26
CA SER A 64 23.67 4.23 -27.38
C SER A 64 23.98 3.47 -28.68
N GLY A 65 22.97 3.17 -29.50
CA GLY A 65 23.11 2.52 -30.80
C GLY A 65 23.19 1.00 -30.74
N LYS A 66 22.81 0.37 -29.62
CA LYS A 66 22.92 -1.07 -29.40
C LYS A 66 21.82 -1.88 -30.11
N TYR A 67 20.68 -1.26 -30.42
CA TYR A 67 19.56 -1.88 -31.12
C TYR A 67 19.17 -1.12 -32.38
N SER A 68 18.64 -1.86 -33.35
CA SER A 68 17.95 -1.26 -34.50
C SER A 68 16.60 -0.67 -34.07
N GLU A 69 16.05 0.24 -34.88
CA GLU A 69 14.74 0.85 -34.62
C GLU A 69 13.62 -0.20 -34.57
N GLY A 70 13.68 -1.21 -35.44
CA GLY A 70 12.71 -2.31 -35.47
C GLY A 70 12.75 -3.18 -34.21
N ASP A 71 13.96 -3.53 -33.74
CA ASP A 71 14.13 -4.31 -32.51
C ASP A 71 13.69 -3.52 -31.28
N PHE A 72 14.02 -2.21 -31.25
CA PHE A 72 13.59 -1.31 -30.19
C PHE A 72 12.06 -1.23 -30.11
N GLU A 73 11.37 -0.97 -31.21
CA GLU A 73 9.91 -0.86 -31.22
C GLU A 73 9.22 -2.20 -30.88
N ALA A 74 9.77 -3.33 -31.32
CA ALA A 74 9.27 -4.64 -30.94
C ALA A 74 9.38 -4.91 -29.44
N MET A 75 10.56 -4.68 -28.84
CA MET A 75 10.79 -4.87 -27.40
C MET A 75 9.99 -3.86 -26.55
N LYS A 76 9.91 -2.61 -27.01
CA LYS A 76 9.12 -1.56 -26.37
C LYS A 76 7.64 -1.95 -26.33
N THR A 77 7.10 -2.40 -27.46
CA THR A 77 5.70 -2.83 -27.55
C THR A 77 5.42 -4.01 -26.61
N ALA A 78 6.35 -4.97 -26.50
CA ALA A 78 6.21 -6.09 -25.57
C ALA A 78 6.15 -5.60 -24.11
N LEU A 79 7.06 -4.72 -23.69
CA LEU A 79 7.09 -4.15 -22.35
C LEU A 79 5.84 -3.29 -22.06
N GLU A 80 5.36 -2.50 -23.02
CA GLU A 80 4.15 -1.69 -22.88
C GLU A 80 2.90 -2.56 -22.73
N ASN A 81 2.82 -3.68 -23.46
CA ASN A 81 1.74 -4.65 -23.30
C ASN A 81 1.77 -5.32 -21.91
N GLU A 82 2.96 -5.69 -21.42
CA GLU A 82 3.11 -6.23 -20.06
C GLU A 82 2.71 -5.22 -19.00
N ALA A 83 3.10 -3.95 -19.16
CA ALA A 83 2.69 -2.88 -18.26
C ALA A 83 1.16 -2.74 -18.23
N ALA A 84 0.50 -2.73 -19.39
CA ALA A 84 -0.96 -2.62 -19.47
C ALA A 84 -1.67 -3.76 -18.73
N LEU A 85 -1.17 -4.99 -18.84
CA LEU A 85 -1.71 -6.15 -18.12
C LEU A 85 -1.54 -6.00 -16.61
N VAL A 86 -0.35 -5.61 -16.15
CA VAL A 86 -0.07 -5.42 -14.72
C VAL A 86 -0.92 -4.29 -14.12
N LEU A 87 -1.06 -3.17 -14.82
CA LEU A 87 -1.93 -2.07 -14.38
C LEU A 87 -3.39 -2.52 -14.27
N SER A 88 -3.90 -3.30 -15.23
CA SER A 88 -5.26 -3.84 -15.15
C SER A 88 -5.45 -4.77 -13.95
N GLU A 89 -4.45 -5.58 -13.62
CA GLU A 89 -4.50 -6.46 -12.46
C GLU A 89 -4.47 -5.67 -11.14
N ILE A 90 -3.66 -4.60 -11.07
CA ILE A 90 -3.64 -3.67 -9.95
C ILE A 90 -5.02 -3.02 -9.75
N ASP A 91 -5.65 -2.56 -10.82
CA ASP A 91 -6.98 -1.93 -10.76
C ASP A 91 -8.03 -2.91 -10.23
N GLN A 92 -8.03 -4.16 -10.72
CA GLN A 92 -8.94 -5.22 -10.26
C GLN A 92 -8.74 -5.55 -8.78
N VAL A 93 -7.49 -5.70 -8.35
CA VAL A 93 -7.17 -5.98 -6.95
C VAL A 93 -7.59 -4.80 -6.07
N THR A 94 -7.32 -3.57 -6.50
CA THR A 94 -7.67 -2.36 -5.76
C THR A 94 -9.19 -2.18 -5.65
N GLU A 95 -9.94 -2.34 -6.74
CA GLU A 95 -11.40 -2.25 -6.73
C GLU A 95 -12.02 -3.32 -5.82
N SER A 96 -11.48 -4.55 -5.83
CA SER A 96 -11.94 -5.63 -4.96
C SER A 96 -11.73 -5.31 -3.46
N GLN A 97 -10.68 -4.57 -3.12
CA GLN A 97 -10.43 -4.08 -1.76
C GLN A 97 -11.41 -2.97 -1.37
N VAL A 98 -11.72 -2.03 -2.28
CA VAL A 98 -12.68 -0.94 -2.01
C VAL A 98 -14.11 -1.48 -1.87
N ARG A 99 -14.51 -2.48 -2.66
CA ARG A 99 -15.86 -3.07 -2.63
C ARG A 99 -16.15 -3.94 -1.41
N ARG A 100 -15.14 -4.42 -0.67
CA ARG A 100 -15.35 -5.02 0.65
C ARG A 100 -15.52 -3.88 1.65
N PRO A 101 -16.74 -3.55 2.11
CA PRO A 101 -16.87 -2.61 3.20
C PRO A 101 -16.16 -3.25 4.38
N ARG A 102 -15.27 -2.51 5.06
CA ARG A 102 -14.81 -2.86 6.41
C ARG A 102 -16.05 -3.24 7.19
N GLY A 103 -16.22 -4.53 7.47
CA GLY A 103 -17.38 -5.04 8.17
C GLY A 103 -17.44 -4.34 9.51
N VAL A 104 -18.38 -3.40 9.66
CA VAL A 104 -18.75 -2.85 10.96
C VAL A 104 -19.19 -4.06 11.77
N ARG A 105 -18.31 -4.53 12.67
CA ARG A 105 -18.58 -5.65 13.55
C ARG A 105 -19.79 -5.23 14.39
N PRO A 106 -20.95 -5.93 14.31
CA PRO A 106 -22.08 -5.56 15.13
C PRO A 106 -21.66 -5.78 16.57
N ALA A 107 -21.71 -4.71 17.37
CA ALA A 107 -21.51 -4.77 18.81
C ALA A 107 -22.50 -5.80 19.35
N ASP A 108 -21.95 -6.93 19.80
CA ASP A 108 -22.68 -7.98 20.47
C ASP A 108 -23.36 -7.37 21.70
N ARG A 109 -24.69 -7.28 21.57
CA ARG A 109 -25.62 -7.01 22.65
C ARG A 109 -25.93 -8.35 23.31
N SER A 110 -25.30 -8.63 24.44
CA SER A 110 -25.72 -9.67 25.38
C SER A 110 -25.61 -9.06 26.79
N SER A 111 -26.73 -8.66 27.39
CA SER A 111 -27.67 -9.46 28.21
C SER A 111 -27.09 -9.88 29.55
#